data_AF-A0A9J6BPD7-F1
#
_entry.id   AF-A0A9J6BPD7-F1
#
_cell.length_a   1.000
_cell.length_b   1.000
_cell.length_c   1.000
_cell.angle_alpha   90.00
_cell.angle_beta   90.00
_cell.angle_gamma   90.00
#
_symmetry.space_group_name_H-M   'P 1'
#
loop_
_entity.id
_entity.type
_entity.pdbx_description
1 polymer ?
#
loop_
_entity_poly.entity_id
_entity_poly.type
_entity_poly.pdbx_seq_one_letter_code
_entity_poly.pdbx_strand_id
1 'polypeptide(L)'
;MKQPITKVNTEINFEIPLAKQGEIKITDYILESLDKVAKAENFQDYEIEVDHGSSIGDGFVGLLIKATIKDKVNSENVLNLILKVPPENEARRQQMMAMDLFQREIYVYNVLLPEFVELQKERNISIDAGFYNFPKVYFAEFNKELNDAIIIMEDLRDSGHRMWDKQKPINYEHSKVFLTTLGRYHALSFAMKKLKPEKFEKFKELDDFMTGKRESFNQSFIDYLQSRVTKAAELLDPDDVEKKEKLKNLTENLYENLKFCLQPEEAEPFTVVTHGDCWFNNFVYHYKKKDLPDNIVLIDWQVSRYCSPVIDIVYFLLMCTDHELRQKHFDELLNIYHNSLKELLEKLGGDIFMQFPFTALLRHLKKFGKLGLITSSMAIPMFFTNKEDMVDMDFMAEQLKNLNLDEIESLMKAYLERISKSNERVDKRIKEVVIDCFHYGYL
;
A
#
# COMPACT_ATOMS: atom_id res chain seq x y z
N MET A 1 -43.50 -15.02 -31.85
CA MET A 1 -42.45 -14.03 -32.18
C MET A 1 -42.16 -13.25 -30.91
N LYS A 2 -41.01 -13.49 -30.26
CA LYS A 2 -40.56 -12.68 -29.13
C LYS A 2 -39.97 -11.38 -29.70
N GLN A 3 -40.48 -10.23 -29.27
CA GLN A 3 -39.91 -8.93 -29.64
C GLN A 3 -38.47 -8.83 -29.11
N PRO A 4 -37.54 -8.25 -29.89
CA PRO A 4 -36.19 -8.00 -29.40
C PRO A 4 -36.25 -6.89 -28.35
N ILE A 5 -35.72 -7.17 -27.16
CA ILE A 5 -35.43 -6.15 -26.16
C ILE A 5 -34.25 -5.34 -26.71
N THR A 6 -34.55 -4.19 -27.31
CA THR A 6 -33.55 -3.16 -27.59
C THR A 6 -32.94 -2.71 -26.26
N LYS A 7 -31.71 -3.13 -25.96
CA LYS A 7 -30.87 -2.46 -24.98
C LYS A 7 -30.65 -1.04 -25.49
N VAL A 8 -31.32 -0.08 -24.87
CA VAL A 8 -31.03 1.33 -25.06
C VAL A 8 -29.70 1.59 -24.35
N ASN A 9 -28.60 1.64 -25.10
CA ASN A 9 -27.32 2.16 -24.60
C ASN A 9 -27.47 3.68 -24.50
N THR A 10 -28.09 4.17 -23.43
CA THR A 10 -27.92 5.56 -23.00
C THR A 10 -26.56 5.65 -22.35
N GLU A 11 -25.55 6.15 -23.06
CA GLU A 11 -24.30 6.58 -22.45
C GLU A 11 -24.63 7.74 -21.49
N ILE A 12 -24.66 7.44 -20.19
CA ILE A 12 -24.82 8.43 -19.14
C ILE A 12 -23.46 9.09 -18.96
N ASN A 13 -23.31 10.31 -19.47
CA ASN A 13 -22.13 11.13 -19.26
C ASN A 13 -22.17 11.74 -17.85
N PHE A 14 -21.36 11.20 -16.94
CA PHE A 14 -21.14 11.78 -15.62
C PHE A 14 -20.11 12.90 -15.68
N GLU A 15 -20.51 14.12 -15.33
CA GLU A 15 -19.57 15.22 -15.11
C GLU A 15 -19.05 15.16 -13.67
N ILE A 16 -17.86 14.57 -13.49
CA ILE A 16 -17.25 14.39 -12.16
C ILE A 16 -16.52 15.69 -11.77
N PRO A 17 -16.83 16.31 -10.62
CA PRO A 17 -16.13 17.51 -10.17
C PRO A 17 -14.69 17.21 -9.74
N LEU A 18 -13.85 18.25 -9.79
CA LEU A 18 -12.46 18.18 -9.34
C LEU A 18 -12.37 18.25 -7.81
N ALA A 19 -11.38 17.57 -7.25
CA ALA A 19 -11.05 17.66 -5.83
C ALA A 19 -10.68 19.09 -5.42
N LYS A 20 -11.14 19.51 -4.25
CA LYS A 20 -10.77 20.78 -3.61
C LYS A 20 -10.24 20.52 -2.22
N GLN A 21 -9.37 21.40 -1.71
CA GLN A 21 -8.98 21.35 -0.31
C GLN A 21 -10.19 21.78 0.53
N GLY A 22 -10.74 20.87 1.33
CA GLY A 22 -11.80 21.18 2.27
C GLY A 22 -11.27 21.84 3.54
N GLU A 23 -12.16 22.40 4.36
CA GLU A 23 -11.81 22.85 5.72
C GLU A 23 -11.45 21.65 6.60
N ILE A 24 -10.52 21.83 7.54
CA ILE A 24 -10.21 20.81 8.55
C ILE A 24 -11.27 20.88 9.64
N LYS A 25 -12.08 19.82 9.77
CA LYS A 25 -12.97 19.69 10.92
C LYS A 25 -12.27 19.00 12.06
N ILE A 26 -12.16 19.72 13.17
CA ILE A 26 -11.62 19.19 14.41
C ILE A 26 -12.80 18.79 15.30
N THR A 27 -12.95 17.49 15.51
CA THR A 27 -13.99 16.94 16.39
C THR A 27 -13.50 16.90 17.84
N ASP A 28 -14.44 16.83 18.79
CA ASP A 28 -14.11 16.62 20.20
C ASP A 28 -13.28 15.34 20.40
N TYR A 29 -13.58 14.27 19.63
CA TYR A 29 -12.80 13.03 19.66
C TYR A 29 -11.32 13.23 19.27
N ILE A 30 -11.05 14.09 18.28
CA ILE A 30 -9.67 14.44 17.89
C ILE A 30 -8.98 15.22 19.02
N LEU A 31 -9.66 16.22 19.60
CA LEU A 31 -9.09 17.03 20.68
C LEU A 31 -8.82 16.19 21.94
N GLU A 32 -9.74 15.32 22.33
CA GLU A 32 -9.57 14.39 23.45
C GLU A 32 -8.41 13.42 23.21
N SER A 33 -8.24 12.94 21.97
CA SER A 33 -7.13 12.05 21.62
C SER A 33 -5.79 12.77 21.67
N LEU A 34 -5.72 14.02 21.22
CA LEU A 34 -4.53 14.86 21.34
C LEU A 34 -4.22 15.22 22.79
N ASP A 35 -5.24 15.46 23.62
CA ASP A 35 -5.08 15.70 25.06
C ASP A 35 -4.50 14.47 25.79
N LYS A 36 -4.95 13.26 25.44
CA LYS A 36 -4.34 12.00 25.93
C LYS A 36 -2.86 11.91 25.57
N VAL A 37 -2.49 12.25 24.32
CA VAL A 37 -1.09 12.26 23.87
C VAL A 37 -0.27 13.31 24.62
N ALA A 38 -0.77 14.53 24.73
CA ALA A 38 -0.11 15.62 25.44
C ALA A 38 0.24 15.22 26.87
N LYS A 39 -0.73 14.68 27.61
CA LYS A 39 -0.56 14.22 28.99
C LYS A 39 0.44 13.07 29.10
N ALA A 40 0.36 12.10 28.18
CA ALA A 40 1.30 10.96 28.15
C ALA A 40 2.75 11.39 27.88
N GLU A 41 2.95 12.45 27.10
CA GLU A 41 4.26 13.04 26.82
C GLU A 41 4.63 14.18 27.78
N ASN A 42 3.93 14.28 28.93
CA ASN A 42 4.20 15.20 30.04
C ASN A 42 3.98 16.70 29.75
N PHE A 43 3.16 17.06 28.77
CA PHE A 43 2.68 18.43 28.59
C PHE A 43 1.58 18.74 29.61
N GLN A 44 1.79 19.77 30.45
CA GLN A 44 0.85 20.15 31.53
C GLN A 44 -0.01 21.36 31.18
N ASP A 45 0.59 22.40 30.58
CA ASP A 45 -0.10 23.56 30.04
C ASP A 45 0.40 23.77 28.60
N TYR A 46 -0.50 23.56 27.63
CA TYR A 46 -0.15 23.57 26.22
C TYR A 46 -1.23 24.22 25.36
N GLU A 47 -0.84 24.52 24.13
CA GLU A 47 -1.73 24.86 23.04
C GLU A 47 -1.57 23.84 21.91
N ILE A 48 -2.64 23.69 21.12
CA ILE A 48 -2.67 22.79 19.97
C ILE A 48 -2.93 23.66 18.74
N GLU A 49 -1.99 23.62 17.80
CA GLU A 49 -2.16 24.18 16.45
C GLU A 49 -2.42 23.04 15.47
N VAL A 50 -3.34 23.26 14.54
CA VAL A 50 -3.71 22.26 13.53
C VAL A 50 -3.60 22.85 12.13
N ASP A 51 -3.06 22.07 11.21
CA ASP A 51 -2.89 22.40 9.80
C ASP A 51 -3.10 21.14 8.94
N HIS A 52 -3.16 21.30 7.61
CA HIS A 52 -3.29 20.18 6.70
C HIS A 52 -2.02 19.32 6.71
N GLY A 53 -2.19 18.01 6.88
CA GLY A 53 -1.09 17.04 6.85
C GLY A 53 -0.67 16.62 5.45
N SER A 54 -1.51 16.86 4.43
CA SER A 54 -1.29 16.44 3.05
C SER A 54 -1.87 17.43 2.02
N SER A 55 -1.48 17.27 0.75
CA SER A 55 -2.04 18.09 -0.33
C SER A 55 -3.40 17.55 -0.81
N ILE A 56 -4.09 18.35 -1.63
CA ILE A 56 -5.26 17.92 -2.41
C ILE A 56 -4.93 16.62 -3.18
N GLY A 57 -5.75 15.59 -2.97
CA GLY A 57 -5.63 14.30 -3.66
C GLY A 57 -4.71 13.27 -3.00
N ASP A 58 -3.98 13.64 -1.94
CA ASP A 58 -3.04 12.72 -1.26
C ASP A 58 -3.72 11.79 -0.22
N GLY A 59 -5.01 11.99 0.07
CA GLY A 59 -5.78 11.19 1.02
C GLY A 59 -6.91 10.43 0.33
N PHE A 60 -6.66 9.20 -0.14
CA PHE A 60 -7.69 8.34 -0.77
C PHE A 60 -8.60 7.70 0.28
N VAL A 61 -8.06 7.00 1.27
CA VAL A 61 -8.82 6.25 2.28
C VAL A 61 -8.90 6.97 3.63
N GLY A 62 -8.05 7.98 3.88
CA GLY A 62 -8.05 8.77 5.10
C GLY A 62 -7.56 10.20 4.89
N LEU A 63 -7.89 11.08 5.83
CA LEU A 63 -7.44 12.47 5.89
C LEU A 63 -6.21 12.57 6.78
N LEU A 64 -5.19 13.29 6.32
CA LEU A 64 -3.99 13.58 7.09
C LEU A 64 -4.06 15.01 7.65
N ILE A 65 -3.91 15.13 8.96
CA ILE A 65 -3.93 16.39 9.71
C ILE A 65 -2.58 16.53 10.41
N LYS A 66 -1.94 17.69 10.29
CA LYS A 66 -0.78 18.05 11.10
C LYS A 66 -1.27 18.66 12.40
N ALA A 67 -0.80 18.17 13.54
CA ALA A 67 -1.01 18.82 14.83
C ALA A 67 0.34 19.18 15.46
N THR A 68 0.40 20.33 16.14
CA THR A 68 1.57 20.78 16.89
C THR A 68 1.14 21.09 18.32
N ILE A 69 1.69 20.35 19.27
CA ILE A 69 1.48 20.60 20.71
C ILE A 69 2.65 21.44 21.20
N LYS A 70 2.38 22.64 21.72
CA LYS A 70 3.41 23.55 22.25
C LYS A 70 3.18 23.78 23.74
N ASP A 71 4.22 23.62 24.53
CA ASP A 71 4.19 23.95 25.95
C ASP A 71 4.12 25.49 26.13
N LYS A 72 3.16 25.97 26.94
CA LYS A 72 2.98 27.41 27.17
C LYS A 72 4.06 28.02 28.07
N VAL A 73 4.72 27.19 28.88
CA VAL A 73 5.76 27.60 29.83
C VAL A 73 7.14 27.55 29.15
N ASN A 74 7.39 26.51 28.35
CA ASN A 74 8.62 26.36 27.56
C ASN A 74 8.31 26.23 26.07
N SER A 75 8.31 27.36 25.34
CA SER A 75 7.97 27.38 23.91
C SER A 75 8.93 26.59 23.00
N GLU A 76 10.08 26.13 23.50
CA GLU A 76 10.98 25.22 22.77
C GLU A 76 10.55 23.74 22.87
N ASN A 77 9.72 23.39 23.85
CA ASN A 77 9.15 22.06 23.98
C ASN A 77 7.94 21.93 23.04
N VAL A 78 8.18 21.33 21.88
CA VAL A 78 7.21 21.19 20.80
C VAL A 78 7.13 19.72 20.37
N LEU A 79 5.91 19.23 20.19
CA LEU A 79 5.63 17.91 19.64
C LEU A 79 4.85 18.04 18.34
N ASN A 80 5.51 17.71 17.22
CA ASN A 80 4.92 17.69 15.88
C ASN A 80 4.35 16.30 15.57
N LEU A 81 3.09 16.26 15.18
CA LEU A 81 2.31 15.05 14.99
C LEU A 81 1.61 15.02 13.63
N ILE A 82 1.42 13.82 13.11
CA ILE A 82 0.52 13.52 11.99
C ILE A 82 -0.62 12.65 12.51
N LEU A 83 -1.84 13.06 12.20
CA LEU A 83 -3.07 12.36 12.51
C LEU A 83 -3.63 11.81 11.20
N LYS A 84 -3.90 10.52 11.15
CA LYS A 84 -4.69 9.88 10.11
C LYS A 84 -6.09 9.61 10.68
N VAL A 85 -7.12 10.17 10.06
CA VAL A 85 -8.53 10.02 10.45
C VAL A 85 -9.40 9.61 9.27
N PRO A 86 -10.51 8.87 9.46
CA PRO A 86 -11.39 8.49 8.37
C PRO A 86 -12.02 9.72 7.69
N PRO A 87 -12.38 9.64 6.40
CA PRO A 87 -13.07 10.71 5.69
C PRO A 87 -14.38 11.07 6.39
N GLU A 88 -14.81 12.32 6.41
CA GLU A 88 -16.10 12.68 7.04
C GLU A 88 -17.30 12.11 6.30
N ASN A 89 -17.22 12.02 4.97
CA ASN A 89 -18.31 11.56 4.14
C ASN A 89 -18.60 10.06 4.39
N GLU A 90 -19.80 9.77 4.89
CA GLU A 90 -20.23 8.40 5.20
C GLU A 90 -20.29 7.50 3.96
N ALA A 91 -20.69 8.03 2.80
CA ALA A 91 -20.70 7.28 1.55
C ALA A 91 -19.30 6.77 1.24
N ARG A 92 -18.32 7.66 1.34
CA ARG A 92 -16.93 7.35 1.08
C ARG A 92 -16.38 6.35 2.08
N ARG A 93 -16.69 6.51 3.38
CA ARG A 93 -16.33 5.52 4.41
C ARG A 93 -16.84 4.13 4.03
N GLN A 94 -18.09 4.02 3.57
CA GLN A 94 -18.70 2.75 3.20
C GLN A 94 -18.13 2.17 1.90
N GLN A 95 -18.10 2.95 0.82
CA GLN A 95 -17.67 2.48 -0.52
C GLN A 95 -16.19 2.11 -0.56
N MET A 96 -15.35 2.76 0.25
CA MET A 96 -13.92 2.42 0.37
C MET A 96 -13.60 1.45 1.51
N MET A 97 -14.61 1.01 2.26
CA MET A 97 -14.43 0.17 3.45
C MET A 97 -13.43 0.79 4.44
N ALA A 98 -13.45 2.13 4.57
CA ALA A 98 -12.42 2.88 5.26
C ALA A 98 -12.24 2.40 6.70
N MET A 99 -13.34 2.17 7.43
CA MET A 99 -13.30 1.74 8.82
C MET A 99 -12.56 0.41 9.02
N ASP A 100 -12.65 -0.51 8.07
CA ASP A 100 -11.95 -1.78 8.13
C ASP A 100 -10.45 -1.64 7.85
N LEU A 101 -10.09 -0.77 6.91
CA LEU A 101 -8.71 -0.42 6.61
C LEU A 101 -8.06 0.27 7.81
N PHE A 102 -8.78 1.15 8.51
CA PHE A 102 -8.35 1.75 9.77
C PHE A 102 -8.19 0.73 10.89
N GLN A 103 -9.17 -0.16 11.11
CA GLN A 103 -9.05 -1.23 12.12
C GLN A 103 -7.81 -2.11 11.87
N ARG A 104 -7.55 -2.43 10.60
CA ARG A 104 -6.37 -3.20 10.20
C ARG A 104 -5.07 -2.47 10.50
N GLU A 105 -4.97 -1.20 10.13
CA GLU A 105 -3.78 -0.38 10.40
C GLU A 105 -3.54 -0.22 11.92
N ILE A 106 -4.60 0.03 12.68
CA ILE A 106 -4.56 0.09 14.15
C ILE A 106 -4.08 -1.24 14.73
N TYR A 107 -4.58 -2.37 14.23
CA TYR A 107 -4.14 -3.70 14.67
C TYR A 107 -2.65 -3.92 14.39
N VAL A 108 -2.15 -3.47 13.24
CA VAL A 108 -0.71 -3.57 12.91
C VAL A 108 0.12 -2.76 13.90
N TYR A 109 -0.24 -1.49 14.16
CA TYR A 109 0.50 -0.63 15.07
C TYR A 109 0.40 -1.04 16.55
N ASN A 110 -0.77 -1.50 17.01
CA ASN A 110 -0.98 -1.81 18.42
C ASN A 110 -0.65 -3.26 18.78
N VAL A 111 -0.60 -4.19 17.81
CA VAL A 111 -0.44 -5.62 18.09
C VAL A 111 0.72 -6.25 17.32
N LEU A 112 0.74 -6.15 16.00
CA LEU A 112 1.75 -6.85 15.18
C LEU A 112 3.16 -6.30 15.40
N LEU A 113 3.35 -4.99 15.16
CA LEU A 113 4.66 -4.34 15.26
C LEU A 113 5.22 -4.39 16.69
N PRO A 114 4.43 -4.20 17.77
CA PRO A 114 4.91 -4.39 19.13
C PRO A 114 5.38 -5.83 19.41
N GLU A 115 4.67 -6.86 18.95
CA GLU A 115 5.12 -8.25 19.12
C GLU A 115 6.43 -8.54 18.37
N PHE A 116 6.63 -7.92 17.21
CA PHE A 116 7.90 -7.96 16.48
C PHE A 116 9.04 -7.22 17.21
N VAL A 117 8.75 -6.08 17.83
CA VAL A 117 9.71 -5.37 18.69
C VAL A 117 10.12 -6.23 19.88
N GLU A 118 9.17 -6.85 20.57
CA GLU A 118 9.45 -7.71 21.73
C GLU A 118 10.25 -8.95 21.34
N LEU A 119 9.94 -9.60 20.22
CA LEU A 119 10.75 -10.71 19.70
C LEU A 119 12.22 -10.32 19.47
N GLN A 120 12.46 -9.13 18.93
CA GLN A 120 13.80 -8.61 18.68
C GLN A 120 14.54 -8.28 19.98
N LYS A 121 13.85 -7.66 20.96
CA LYS A 121 14.41 -7.36 22.29
C LYS A 121 14.80 -8.63 23.05
N GLU A 122 13.95 -9.66 23.04
CA GLU A 122 14.24 -10.97 23.66
C GLU A 122 15.50 -11.63 23.09
N ARG A 123 15.85 -11.31 21.85
CA ARG A 123 17.05 -11.80 21.15
C ARG A 123 18.21 -10.79 21.14
N ASN A 124 18.09 -9.69 21.88
CA ASN A 124 19.09 -8.61 21.97
C ASN A 124 19.48 -8.05 20.59
N ILE A 125 18.52 -7.97 19.66
CA ILE A 125 18.74 -7.34 18.36
C ILE A 125 18.76 -5.82 18.56
N SER A 126 19.83 -5.17 18.11
CA SER A 126 19.94 -3.71 18.15
C SER A 126 19.08 -3.05 17.09
N ILE A 127 18.79 -1.75 17.27
CA ILE A 127 18.01 -0.95 16.31
C ILE A 127 18.60 -1.03 14.90
N ASP A 128 19.93 -0.91 14.76
CA ASP A 128 20.60 -0.94 13.46
C ASP A 128 20.60 -2.31 12.77
N ALA A 129 20.52 -3.40 13.56
CA ALA A 129 20.56 -4.77 13.07
C ALA A 129 19.18 -5.38 12.80
N GLY A 130 18.13 -4.79 13.38
CA GLY A 130 16.76 -5.26 13.30
C GLY A 130 15.88 -4.46 12.34
N PHE A 131 14.58 -4.68 12.46
CA PHE A 131 13.51 -3.92 11.83
C PHE A 131 12.79 -3.09 12.91
N TYR A 132 13.00 -1.78 12.83
CA TYR A 132 12.34 -0.76 13.66
C TYR A 132 11.88 0.41 12.79
N ASN A 133 11.65 0.13 11.51
CA ASN A 133 11.49 1.08 10.42
C ASN A 133 10.01 1.49 10.25
N PHE A 134 9.39 1.95 11.32
CA PHE A 134 8.01 2.45 11.37
C PHE A 134 7.96 3.64 12.33
N PRO A 135 7.01 4.57 12.17
CA PRO A 135 6.98 5.78 13.00
C PRO A 135 6.63 5.45 14.45
N LYS A 136 7.11 6.26 15.40
CA LYS A 136 6.56 6.29 16.75
C LYS A 136 5.07 6.63 16.66
N VAL A 137 4.24 5.69 17.10
CA VAL A 137 2.80 5.88 17.27
C VAL A 137 2.54 6.26 18.72
N TYR A 138 1.93 7.44 18.91
CA TYR A 138 1.56 7.96 20.23
C TYR A 138 0.20 7.46 20.67
N PHE A 139 -0.73 7.33 19.72
CA PHE A 139 -2.09 6.88 19.99
C PHE A 139 -2.71 6.28 18.73
N ALA A 140 -3.37 5.13 18.84
CA ALA A 140 -4.11 4.53 17.75
C ALA A 140 -5.35 3.82 18.31
N GLU A 141 -6.54 4.26 17.92
CA GLU A 141 -7.79 3.77 18.51
C GLU A 141 -8.91 3.72 17.47
N PHE A 142 -9.73 2.68 17.59
CA PHE A 142 -11.01 2.58 16.92
C PHE A 142 -12.12 2.73 17.96
N ASN A 143 -12.89 3.81 17.88
CA ASN A 143 -14.04 4.04 18.74
C ASN A 143 -15.29 3.43 18.11
N LYS A 144 -15.78 2.34 18.71
CA LYS A 144 -16.97 1.61 18.22
C LYS A 144 -18.27 2.41 18.36
N GLU A 145 -18.39 3.24 19.39
CA GLU A 145 -19.62 4.01 19.66
C GLU A 145 -19.78 5.15 18.68
N LEU A 146 -18.67 5.84 18.37
CA LEU A 146 -18.63 6.91 17.38
C LEU A 146 -18.52 6.40 15.94
N ASN A 147 -18.23 5.10 15.77
CA ASN A 147 -17.81 4.50 14.49
C ASN A 147 -16.71 5.35 13.81
N ASP A 148 -15.71 5.72 14.61
CA ASP A 148 -14.61 6.59 14.21
C ASP A 148 -13.27 6.00 14.59
N ALA A 149 -12.20 6.50 13.98
CA ALA A 149 -10.85 6.01 14.22
C ALA A 149 -9.84 7.15 14.19
N ILE A 150 -8.73 6.97 14.88
CA ILE A 150 -7.63 7.92 14.85
C ILE A 150 -6.30 7.20 15.03
N ILE A 151 -5.30 7.61 14.25
CA ILE A 151 -3.91 7.18 14.40
C ILE A 151 -3.06 8.44 14.48
N ILE A 152 -2.37 8.63 15.60
CA ILE A 152 -1.50 9.76 15.91
C ILE A 152 -0.06 9.26 15.95
N MET A 153 0.78 9.78 15.06
CA MET A 153 2.17 9.38 14.89
C MET A 153 3.09 10.60 14.83
N GLU A 154 4.40 10.38 15.01
CA GLU A 154 5.39 11.44 14.87
C GLU A 154 5.39 12.05 13.46
N ASP A 155 5.63 13.36 13.38
CA ASP A 155 5.92 14.04 12.11
C ASP A 155 7.41 13.91 11.76
N LEU A 156 7.71 13.16 10.71
CA LEU A 156 9.09 12.87 10.29
C LEU A 156 9.74 14.02 9.49
N ARG A 157 8.99 15.06 9.09
CA ARG A 157 9.49 16.10 8.17
C ARG A 157 10.68 16.90 8.72
N ASP A 158 10.79 17.01 10.05
CA ASP A 158 11.82 17.82 10.70
C ASP A 158 13.09 17.03 11.07
N SER A 159 13.13 15.72 10.80
CA SER A 159 14.20 14.81 11.25
C SER A 159 15.09 14.28 10.11
N GLY A 160 15.26 15.05 9.04
CA GLY A 160 16.08 14.65 7.88
C GLY A 160 15.40 13.60 6.98
N HIS A 161 14.11 13.35 7.20
CA HIS A 161 13.32 12.45 6.38
C HIS A 161 12.60 13.19 5.25
N ARG A 162 12.46 12.54 4.10
CA ARG A 162 11.69 13.02 2.96
C ARG A 162 11.11 11.87 2.17
N MET A 163 9.91 12.08 1.64
CA MET A 163 9.31 11.19 0.66
C MET A 163 10.08 11.23 -0.66
N TRP A 164 9.98 10.16 -1.44
CA TRP A 164 10.55 10.10 -2.78
C TRP A 164 9.74 10.97 -3.75
N ASP A 165 10.42 11.55 -4.75
CA ASP A 165 9.75 12.28 -5.82
C ASP A 165 8.99 11.31 -6.74
N LYS A 166 7.66 11.27 -6.61
CA LYS A 166 6.78 10.41 -7.42
C LYS A 166 6.93 10.58 -8.93
N GLN A 167 7.50 11.70 -9.39
CA GLN A 167 7.79 11.91 -10.80
C GLN A 167 9.08 11.24 -11.27
N LYS A 168 9.76 10.45 -10.43
CA LYS A 168 10.99 9.74 -10.79
C LYS A 168 10.90 8.25 -10.42
N PRO A 169 11.39 7.33 -11.25
CA PRO A 169 11.60 5.95 -10.82
C PRO A 169 12.57 5.90 -9.64
N ILE A 170 12.32 5.00 -8.68
CA ILE A 170 13.24 4.75 -7.57
C ILE A 170 14.54 4.18 -8.13
N ASN A 171 15.66 4.76 -7.69
CA ASN A 171 17.01 4.35 -8.11
C ASN A 171 17.57 3.20 -7.27
N TYR A 172 18.75 2.72 -7.66
CA TYR A 172 19.41 1.55 -7.04
C TYR A 172 19.70 1.74 -5.54
N GLU A 173 20.23 2.90 -5.10
CA GLU A 173 20.56 3.11 -3.68
C GLU A 173 19.32 3.11 -2.78
N HIS A 174 18.21 3.68 -3.26
CA HIS A 174 16.94 3.66 -2.54
C HIS A 174 16.33 2.24 -2.54
N SER A 175 16.43 1.54 -3.67
CA SER A 175 15.97 0.15 -3.80
C SER A 175 16.70 -0.77 -2.82
N LYS A 176 18.01 -0.57 -2.62
CA LYS A 176 18.80 -1.29 -1.62
C LYS A 176 18.27 -1.08 -0.20
N VAL A 177 18.06 0.17 0.19
CA VAL A 177 17.56 0.51 1.54
C VAL A 177 16.19 -0.14 1.76
N PHE A 178 15.27 0.01 0.80
CA PHE A 178 13.94 -0.60 0.89
C PHE A 178 14.00 -2.13 0.98
N LEU A 179 14.70 -2.81 0.06
CA LEU A 179 14.75 -4.28 0.03
C LEU A 179 15.51 -4.87 1.22
N THR A 180 16.51 -4.16 1.74
CA THR A 180 17.15 -4.52 3.02
C THR A 180 16.12 -4.49 4.14
N THR A 181 15.39 -3.39 4.29
CA THR A 181 14.35 -3.22 5.31
C THR A 181 13.22 -4.24 5.17
N LEU A 182 12.76 -4.51 3.95
CA LEU A 182 11.73 -5.51 3.66
C LEU A 182 12.20 -6.92 4.02
N GLY A 183 13.46 -7.26 3.74
CA GLY A 183 14.06 -8.52 4.16
C GLY A 183 14.00 -8.73 5.68
N ARG A 184 14.34 -7.68 6.44
CA ARG A 184 14.27 -7.69 7.91
C ARG A 184 12.83 -7.82 8.41
N TYR A 185 11.90 -7.09 7.82
CA TYR A 185 10.48 -7.20 8.16
C TYR A 185 9.94 -8.63 7.96
N HIS A 186 10.19 -9.23 6.79
CA HIS A 186 9.75 -10.60 6.49
C HIS A 186 10.44 -11.65 7.37
N ALA A 187 11.69 -11.42 7.80
CA ALA A 187 12.39 -12.31 8.73
C ALA A 187 11.65 -12.45 10.07
N LEU A 188 11.01 -11.40 10.56
CA LEU A 188 10.27 -11.41 11.82
C LEU A 188 9.05 -12.33 11.77
N SER A 189 8.32 -12.31 10.65
CA SER A 189 7.22 -13.25 10.43
C SER A 189 7.70 -14.70 10.47
N PHE A 190 8.76 -15.02 9.73
CA PHE A 190 9.33 -16.37 9.73
C PHE A 190 9.83 -16.80 11.12
N ALA A 191 10.59 -15.93 11.80
CA ALA A 191 11.08 -16.22 13.14
C ALA A 191 9.90 -16.46 14.11
N MET A 192 8.87 -15.62 14.07
CA MET A 192 7.74 -15.72 14.98
C MET A 192 6.86 -16.94 14.69
N LYS A 193 6.64 -17.33 13.41
CA LYS A 193 5.98 -18.60 13.03
C LYS A 193 6.63 -19.80 13.72
N LYS A 194 7.96 -19.82 13.79
CA LYS A 194 8.73 -20.91 14.40
C LYS A 194 8.78 -20.83 15.92
N LEU A 195 9.05 -19.65 16.47
CA LEU A 195 9.37 -19.46 17.88
C LEU A 195 8.16 -19.22 18.77
N LYS A 196 7.09 -18.64 18.22
CA LYS A 196 5.87 -18.26 18.94
C LYS A 196 4.61 -18.57 18.09
N PRO A 197 4.41 -19.83 17.67
CA PRO A 197 3.34 -20.20 16.72
C PRO A 197 1.94 -19.80 17.21
N GLU A 198 1.64 -19.99 18.50
CA GLU A 198 0.34 -19.61 19.08
C GLU A 198 0.07 -18.11 18.97
N LYS A 199 1.09 -17.27 19.22
CA LYS A 199 0.98 -15.82 19.04
C LYS A 199 0.93 -15.43 17.57
N PHE A 200 1.52 -16.21 16.67
CA PHE A 200 1.53 -15.91 15.25
C PHE A 200 0.20 -16.24 14.58
N GLU A 201 -0.56 -17.20 15.12
CA GLU A 201 -1.82 -17.67 14.52
C GLU A 201 -2.83 -16.55 14.30
N LYS A 202 -2.97 -15.62 15.26
CA LYS A 202 -3.84 -14.43 15.13
C LYS A 202 -3.47 -13.53 13.94
N PHE A 203 -2.22 -13.53 13.49
CA PHE A 203 -1.79 -12.70 12.37
C PHE A 203 -2.16 -13.28 11.01
N LYS A 204 -2.51 -14.57 10.95
CA LYS A 204 -3.03 -15.19 9.73
C LYS A 204 -4.45 -14.74 9.38
N GLU A 205 -5.15 -14.10 10.32
CA GLU A 205 -6.47 -13.51 10.10
C GLU A 205 -6.42 -12.24 9.25
N LEU A 206 -5.22 -11.66 9.04
CA LEU A 206 -5.01 -10.57 8.10
C LEU A 206 -5.16 -11.09 6.66
N ASP A 207 -6.41 -11.24 6.21
CA ASP A 207 -6.74 -11.67 4.86
C ASP A 207 -6.59 -10.55 3.83
N ASP A 208 -6.74 -10.90 2.55
CA ASP A 208 -6.68 -9.96 1.45
C ASP A 208 -7.96 -9.09 1.38
N PHE A 209 -7.83 -7.77 1.20
CA PHE A 209 -9.02 -6.91 1.12
C PHE A 209 -9.84 -7.11 -0.16
N MET A 210 -9.23 -7.60 -1.25
CA MET A 210 -9.87 -7.85 -2.55
C MET A 210 -10.42 -9.26 -2.68
N THR A 211 -9.69 -10.26 -2.16
CA THR A 211 -10.00 -11.68 -2.34
C THR A 211 -10.27 -12.42 -1.03
N GLY A 212 -10.36 -11.70 0.08
CA GLY A 212 -10.61 -12.24 1.42
C GLY A 212 -12.07 -12.60 1.65
N LYS A 213 -12.44 -12.76 2.92
CA LYS A 213 -13.74 -13.32 3.34
C LYS A 213 -14.94 -12.39 3.11
N ARG A 214 -14.73 -11.26 2.45
CA ARG A 214 -15.69 -10.18 2.29
C ARG A 214 -16.23 -10.22 0.87
N GLU A 215 -17.52 -10.53 0.73
CA GLU A 215 -18.26 -10.43 -0.54
C GLU A 215 -18.50 -8.95 -0.86
N SER A 216 -17.44 -8.22 -1.23
CA SER A 216 -17.54 -6.78 -1.42
C SER A 216 -16.91 -6.25 -2.71
N PHE A 217 -16.27 -7.09 -3.52
CA PHE A 217 -15.77 -6.63 -4.82
C PHE A 217 -16.81 -6.79 -5.92
N ASN A 218 -17.33 -5.64 -6.37
CA ASN A 218 -18.23 -5.54 -7.49
C ASN A 218 -17.50 -5.97 -8.78
N GLN A 219 -18.16 -6.76 -9.63
CA GLN A 219 -17.67 -7.21 -10.94
C GLN A 219 -17.03 -6.07 -11.75
N SER A 220 -17.56 -4.84 -11.61
CA SER A 220 -17.03 -3.63 -12.26
C SER A 220 -15.55 -3.34 -11.96
N PHE A 221 -15.05 -3.63 -10.75
CA PHE A 221 -13.63 -3.44 -10.43
C PHE A 221 -12.76 -4.52 -11.10
N ILE A 222 -13.24 -5.76 -11.17
CA ILE A 222 -12.55 -6.82 -11.90
C ILE A 222 -12.52 -6.50 -13.39
N ASP A 223 -13.64 -6.04 -13.96
CA ASP A 223 -13.72 -5.62 -15.36
C ASP A 223 -12.78 -4.44 -15.64
N TYR A 224 -12.67 -3.50 -14.68
CA TYR A 224 -11.68 -2.44 -14.77
C TYR A 224 -10.26 -2.98 -14.82
N LEU A 225 -9.86 -3.84 -13.87
CA LEU A 225 -8.53 -4.43 -13.86
C LEU A 225 -8.25 -5.21 -15.15
N GLN A 226 -9.25 -5.95 -15.67
CA GLN A 226 -9.15 -6.65 -16.96
C GLN A 226 -8.89 -5.65 -18.08
N SER A 227 -9.65 -4.55 -18.15
CA SER A 227 -9.46 -3.51 -19.16
C SER A 227 -8.05 -2.91 -19.11
N ARG A 228 -7.45 -2.76 -17.92
CA ARG A 228 -6.09 -2.23 -17.76
C ARG A 228 -5.04 -3.19 -18.31
N VAL A 229 -5.18 -4.48 -18.05
CA VAL A 229 -4.27 -5.50 -18.56
C VAL A 229 -4.46 -5.68 -20.08
N THR A 230 -5.70 -5.59 -20.59
CA THR A 230 -5.98 -5.58 -22.04
C THR A 230 -5.30 -4.41 -22.73
N LYS A 231 -5.43 -3.19 -22.19
CA LYS A 231 -4.71 -2.01 -22.70
C LYS A 231 -3.19 -2.19 -22.68
N ALA A 232 -2.64 -2.86 -21.66
CA ALA A 232 -1.22 -3.17 -21.62
C ALA A 232 -0.78 -4.08 -22.78
N ALA A 233 -1.65 -4.99 -23.25
CA ALA A 233 -1.38 -5.84 -24.41
C ALA A 233 -1.39 -5.05 -25.74
N GLU A 234 -2.19 -3.99 -25.84
CA GLU A 234 -2.26 -3.12 -27.03
C GLU A 234 -0.96 -2.32 -27.25
N LEU A 235 -0.15 -2.12 -26.20
CA LEU A 235 1.15 -1.43 -26.27
C LEU A 235 2.28 -2.28 -26.86
N LEU A 236 2.06 -3.59 -26.99
CA LEU A 236 3.00 -4.51 -27.62
C LEU A 236 2.97 -4.38 -29.14
N ASP A 237 4.05 -4.84 -29.78
CA ASP A 237 4.13 -4.90 -31.24
C ASP A 237 2.90 -5.65 -31.81
N PRO A 238 2.22 -5.13 -32.85
CA PRO A 238 1.20 -5.85 -33.61
C PRO A 238 1.52 -7.33 -33.85
N ASP A 239 2.78 -7.64 -34.16
CA ASP A 239 3.22 -8.97 -34.57
C ASP A 239 3.63 -9.90 -33.39
N ASP A 240 3.62 -9.38 -32.16
CA ASP A 240 3.93 -10.13 -30.92
C ASP A 240 2.74 -11.02 -30.46
N VAL A 241 2.27 -11.91 -31.35
CA VAL A 241 1.06 -12.73 -31.17
C VAL A 241 1.11 -13.57 -29.89
N GLU A 242 2.24 -14.22 -29.60
CA GLU A 242 2.42 -15.08 -28.42
C GLU A 242 2.21 -14.30 -27.11
N LYS A 243 2.82 -13.11 -27.01
CA LYS A 243 2.74 -12.28 -25.80
C LYS A 243 1.30 -11.78 -25.60
N LYS A 244 0.64 -11.37 -26.69
CA LYS A 244 -0.76 -10.92 -26.65
C LYS A 244 -1.71 -12.04 -26.23
N GLU A 245 -1.50 -13.26 -26.71
CA GLU A 245 -2.30 -14.42 -26.32
C GLU A 245 -2.14 -14.76 -24.83
N LYS A 246 -0.91 -14.73 -24.30
CA LYS A 246 -0.67 -14.94 -22.86
C LYS A 246 -1.33 -13.87 -21.98
N LEU A 247 -1.27 -12.60 -22.38
CA LEU A 247 -1.97 -11.51 -21.67
C LEU A 247 -3.49 -11.67 -21.74
N LYS A 248 -4.02 -12.09 -22.90
CA LYS A 248 -5.44 -12.40 -23.05
C LYS A 248 -5.88 -13.50 -22.08
N ASN A 249 -5.13 -14.60 -22.00
CA ASN A 249 -5.42 -15.69 -21.06
C ASN A 249 -5.38 -15.22 -19.59
N LEU A 250 -4.45 -14.32 -19.25
CA LEU A 250 -4.40 -13.67 -17.94
C LEU A 250 -5.68 -12.86 -17.66
N THR A 251 -6.14 -12.06 -18.63
CA THR A 251 -7.36 -11.25 -18.48
C THR A 251 -8.63 -12.08 -18.34
N GLU A 252 -8.80 -13.13 -19.14
CA GLU A 252 -9.98 -14.00 -19.10
C GLU A 252 -10.13 -14.70 -17.74
N ASN A 253 -9.02 -14.93 -17.03
CA ASN A 253 -9.00 -15.59 -15.71
C ASN A 253 -8.52 -14.66 -14.60
N LEU A 254 -8.70 -13.34 -14.74
CA LEU A 254 -8.04 -12.36 -13.86
C LEU A 254 -8.39 -12.56 -12.38
N TYR A 255 -9.68 -12.71 -12.06
CA TYR A 255 -10.13 -12.87 -10.67
C TYR A 255 -9.52 -14.12 -10.02
N GLU A 256 -9.53 -15.26 -10.72
CA GLU A 256 -8.91 -16.49 -10.21
C GLU A 256 -7.39 -16.36 -10.07
N ASN A 257 -6.73 -15.63 -10.99
CA ASN A 257 -5.30 -15.33 -10.85
C ASN A 257 -5.00 -14.43 -9.64
N LEU A 258 -5.83 -13.42 -9.38
CA LEU A 258 -5.72 -12.55 -8.20
C LEU A 258 -5.86 -13.39 -6.93
N LYS A 259 -6.95 -14.16 -6.83
CA LYS A 259 -7.24 -15.03 -5.69
C LYS A 259 -6.09 -16.02 -5.45
N PHE A 260 -5.62 -16.69 -6.49
CA PHE A 260 -4.48 -17.60 -6.40
C PHE A 260 -3.20 -16.93 -5.90
N CYS A 261 -2.92 -15.69 -6.33
CA CYS A 261 -1.70 -14.98 -5.91
C CYS A 261 -1.77 -14.49 -4.46
N LEU A 262 -2.97 -14.25 -3.94
CA LEU A 262 -3.20 -13.61 -2.65
C LEU A 262 -3.64 -14.61 -1.57
N GLN A 263 -3.94 -15.86 -1.94
CA GLN A 263 -4.27 -16.93 -1.00
C GLN A 263 -3.03 -17.47 -0.27
N PRO A 264 -3.02 -17.47 1.09
CA PRO A 264 -1.91 -17.99 1.86
C PRO A 264 -1.61 -19.46 1.58
N GLU A 265 -2.64 -20.28 1.34
CA GLU A 265 -2.53 -21.73 1.12
C GLU A 265 -1.64 -22.07 -0.08
N GLU A 266 -1.64 -21.21 -1.09
CA GLU A 266 -0.82 -21.37 -2.29
C GLU A 266 0.65 -21.08 -2.03
N ALA A 267 0.97 -20.36 -0.96
CA ALA A 267 2.31 -19.91 -0.63
C ALA A 267 2.90 -20.59 0.62
N GLU A 268 2.13 -21.36 1.39
CA GLU A 268 2.67 -22.13 2.52
C GLU A 268 3.74 -23.16 2.04
N PRO A 269 4.77 -23.44 2.86
CA PRO A 269 5.03 -22.92 4.21
C PRO A 269 5.66 -21.51 4.26
N PHE A 270 5.82 -20.86 3.10
CA PHE A 270 6.68 -19.69 2.90
C PHE A 270 5.96 -18.33 3.02
N THR A 271 4.82 -18.29 3.70
CA THR A 271 4.01 -17.09 3.93
C THR A 271 4.53 -16.24 5.09
N VAL A 272 4.32 -14.93 4.98
CA VAL A 272 4.62 -13.91 5.97
C VAL A 272 3.47 -12.91 6.07
N VAL A 273 3.46 -12.07 7.10
CA VAL A 273 2.65 -10.86 7.06
C VAL A 273 3.39 -9.82 6.22
N THR A 274 2.86 -9.51 5.04
CA THR A 274 3.39 -8.51 4.11
C THR A 274 2.88 -7.11 4.45
N HIS A 275 3.60 -6.06 4.07
CA HIS A 275 3.10 -4.69 4.15
C HIS A 275 1.90 -4.50 3.21
N GLY A 276 1.95 -5.10 2.01
CA GLY A 276 0.85 -5.17 1.07
C GLY A 276 0.60 -3.92 0.23
N ASP A 277 1.36 -2.83 0.43
CA ASP A 277 1.31 -1.59 -0.35
C ASP A 277 2.68 -0.94 -0.48
N CYS A 278 3.62 -1.68 -1.04
CA CYS A 278 5.03 -1.29 -1.14
C CYS A 278 5.28 -0.33 -2.32
N TRP A 279 4.73 0.88 -2.26
CA TRP A 279 5.01 1.95 -3.22
C TRP A 279 5.63 3.19 -2.57
N PHE A 280 6.22 4.04 -3.41
CA PHE A 280 7.06 5.16 -2.99
C PHE A 280 6.39 6.19 -2.07
N ASN A 281 5.05 6.28 -2.04
CA ASN A 281 4.34 7.19 -1.13
C ASN A 281 4.29 6.68 0.32
N ASN A 282 4.55 5.38 0.53
CA ASN A 282 4.60 4.77 1.84
C ASN A 282 6.05 4.68 2.38
N PHE A 283 7.00 5.30 1.67
CA PHE A 283 8.43 5.26 1.98
C PHE A 283 8.93 6.66 2.36
N VAL A 284 9.26 6.84 3.63
CA VAL A 284 9.88 8.08 4.12
C VAL A 284 11.37 7.82 4.34
N TYR A 285 12.20 8.22 3.39
CA TYR A 285 13.65 7.99 3.44
C TYR A 285 14.34 9.01 4.34
N HIS A 286 15.35 8.57 5.09
CA HIS A 286 16.27 9.43 5.85
C HIS A 286 17.58 9.63 5.08
N TYR A 287 18.18 10.81 5.22
CA TYR A 287 19.42 11.17 4.52
C TYR A 287 20.43 11.85 5.45
N LYS A 288 21.51 11.14 5.82
CA LYS A 288 22.69 11.76 6.46
C LYS A 288 23.47 12.71 5.55
N LYS A 289 23.48 12.45 4.24
CA LYS A 289 24.15 13.25 3.20
C LYS A 289 23.20 13.44 2.04
N LYS A 290 23.33 14.55 1.32
CA LYS A 290 22.41 14.90 0.23
C LYS A 290 22.34 13.76 -0.82
N ASP A 291 21.12 13.26 -1.03
CA ASP A 291 20.70 12.30 -2.06
C ASP A 291 21.15 10.83 -1.92
N LEU A 292 21.83 10.47 -0.82
CA LEU A 292 22.11 9.07 -0.48
C LEU A 292 21.31 8.65 0.76
N PRO A 293 20.29 7.77 0.64
CA PRO A 293 19.50 7.34 1.78
C PRO A 293 20.30 6.39 2.66
N ASP A 294 20.20 6.56 3.97
CA ASP A 294 20.81 5.65 4.94
C ASP A 294 19.79 4.93 5.83
N ASN A 295 18.53 5.37 5.79
CA ASN A 295 17.42 4.70 6.46
C ASN A 295 16.10 4.95 5.72
N ILE A 296 15.06 4.20 6.09
CA ILE A 296 13.69 4.33 5.59
C ILE A 296 12.71 4.06 6.72
N VAL A 297 11.60 4.80 6.74
CA VAL A 297 10.43 4.53 7.58
C VAL A 297 9.29 4.11 6.67
N LEU A 298 8.67 2.98 6.97
CA LEU A 298 7.49 2.47 6.28
C LEU A 298 6.24 2.94 7.03
N ILE A 299 5.28 3.47 6.28
CA ILE A 299 4.00 3.97 6.79
C ILE A 299 2.83 3.34 6.02
N ASP A 300 1.62 3.50 6.54
CA ASP A 300 0.37 3.04 5.92
C ASP A 300 0.27 1.50 5.76
N TRP A 301 -0.09 0.83 6.86
CA TRP A 301 -0.24 -0.62 6.94
C TRP A 301 -1.67 -1.09 6.65
N GLN A 302 -2.51 -0.23 6.06
CA GLN A 302 -3.96 -0.43 5.96
C GLN A 302 -4.38 -1.61 5.08
N VAL A 303 -3.47 -2.16 4.28
CA VAL A 303 -3.70 -3.35 3.46
C VAL A 303 -2.68 -4.46 3.72
N SER A 304 -2.08 -4.47 4.92
CA SER A 304 -1.23 -5.56 5.40
C SER A 304 -2.00 -6.88 5.41
N ARG A 305 -1.36 -7.96 4.95
CA ARG A 305 -2.00 -9.27 4.78
C ARG A 305 -1.02 -10.43 4.93
N TYR A 306 -1.53 -11.60 5.23
CA TYR A 306 -0.75 -12.83 5.34
C TYR A 306 -0.71 -13.54 3.98
N CYS A 307 0.42 -13.46 3.27
CA CYS A 307 0.57 -14.08 1.95
C CYS A 307 2.05 -14.32 1.61
N SER A 308 2.35 -14.57 0.33
CA SER A 308 3.72 -14.75 -0.15
C SER A 308 4.55 -13.46 0.01
N PRO A 309 5.79 -13.51 0.55
CA PRO A 309 6.67 -12.34 0.65
C PRO A 309 6.99 -11.71 -0.71
N VAL A 310 6.83 -12.48 -1.79
CA VAL A 310 7.07 -12.03 -3.16
C VAL A 310 6.12 -10.92 -3.59
N ILE A 311 4.92 -10.84 -2.99
CA ILE A 311 3.94 -9.82 -3.36
C ILE A 311 4.52 -8.42 -3.16
N ASP A 312 5.09 -8.13 -1.98
CA ASP A 312 5.74 -6.84 -1.71
C ASP A 312 6.93 -6.57 -2.65
N ILE A 313 7.69 -7.61 -3.00
CA ILE A 313 8.87 -7.50 -3.87
C ILE A 313 8.46 -7.11 -5.30
N VAL A 314 7.51 -7.84 -5.90
CA VAL A 314 7.11 -7.57 -7.30
C VAL A 314 6.29 -6.30 -7.42
N TYR A 315 5.50 -5.98 -6.39
CA TYR A 315 4.78 -4.71 -6.29
C TYR A 315 5.78 -3.55 -6.33
N PHE A 316 6.80 -3.57 -5.46
CA PHE A 316 7.85 -2.55 -5.47
C PHE A 316 8.64 -2.50 -6.78
N LEU A 317 9.22 -3.63 -7.20
CA LEU A 317 10.14 -3.65 -8.34
C LEU A 317 9.46 -3.20 -9.63
N LEU A 318 8.23 -3.66 -9.91
CA LEU A 318 7.55 -3.33 -11.16
C LEU A 318 6.89 -1.95 -11.12
N MET A 319 6.31 -1.54 -9.98
CA MET A 319 5.62 -0.24 -9.89
C MET A 319 6.58 0.94 -9.68
N CYS A 320 7.65 0.76 -8.90
CA CYS A 320 8.47 1.89 -8.44
C CYS A 320 9.79 2.07 -9.19
N THR A 321 10.42 1.00 -9.67
CA THR A 321 11.71 1.09 -10.40
C THR A 321 11.50 1.09 -11.90
N ASP A 322 12.51 1.45 -12.71
CA ASP A 322 12.45 1.39 -14.18
C ASP A 322 13.08 0.14 -14.77
N HIS A 323 12.83 -0.05 -16.07
CA HIS A 323 13.30 -1.20 -16.82
C HIS A 323 14.83 -1.30 -16.85
N GLU A 324 15.54 -0.18 -16.97
CA GLU A 324 17.00 -0.15 -17.00
C GLU A 324 17.60 -0.67 -15.69
N LEU A 325 17.10 -0.19 -14.55
CA LEU A 325 17.51 -0.67 -13.25
C LEU A 325 17.22 -2.17 -13.10
N ARG A 326 16.04 -2.63 -13.52
CA ARG A 326 15.69 -4.05 -13.45
C ARG A 326 16.57 -4.92 -14.34
N GLN A 327 16.83 -4.54 -15.59
CA GLN A 327 17.76 -5.27 -16.45
C GLN A 327 19.16 -5.42 -15.82
N LYS A 328 19.64 -4.35 -15.19
CA LYS A 328 21.02 -4.31 -14.67
C LYS A 328 21.18 -4.93 -13.29
N HIS A 329 20.18 -4.80 -12.42
CA HIS A 329 20.32 -5.05 -10.98
C HIS A 329 19.27 -6.00 -10.39
N PHE A 330 18.37 -6.60 -11.17
CA PHE A 330 17.30 -7.46 -10.61
C PHE A 330 17.81 -8.58 -9.70
N ASP A 331 18.77 -9.40 -10.16
CA ASP A 331 19.32 -10.49 -9.36
C ASP A 331 20.06 -9.97 -8.12
N GLU A 332 20.76 -8.84 -8.25
CA GLU A 332 21.47 -8.20 -7.14
C GLU A 332 20.49 -7.73 -6.06
N LEU A 333 19.39 -7.08 -6.46
CA LEU A 333 18.34 -6.61 -5.58
C LEU A 333 17.62 -7.76 -4.86
N LEU A 334 17.38 -8.88 -5.55
CA LEU A 334 16.85 -10.10 -4.91
C LEU A 334 17.82 -10.67 -3.87
N ASN A 335 19.12 -10.68 -4.17
CA ASN A 335 20.15 -11.10 -3.23
C ASN A 335 20.21 -10.17 -2.01
N ILE A 336 20.10 -8.85 -2.19
CA ILE A 336 20.06 -7.88 -1.08
C ILE A 336 18.88 -8.18 -0.14
N TYR A 337 17.68 -8.37 -0.70
CA TYR A 337 16.51 -8.75 0.07
C TYR A 337 16.73 -10.06 0.84
N HIS A 338 17.17 -11.12 0.15
CA HIS A 338 17.30 -12.45 0.73
C HIS A 338 18.42 -12.53 1.78
N ASN A 339 19.56 -11.88 1.54
CA ASN A 339 20.65 -11.80 2.50
C ASN A 339 20.24 -11.05 3.77
N SER A 340 19.56 -9.91 3.63
CA SER A 340 19.05 -9.16 4.79
C SER A 340 18.05 -10.00 5.61
N LEU A 341 17.15 -10.72 4.93
CA LEU A 341 16.23 -11.64 5.58
C LEU A 341 16.97 -12.75 6.32
N LYS A 342 17.92 -13.41 5.65
CA LYS A 342 18.76 -14.46 6.22
C LYS A 342 19.47 -13.98 7.49
N GLU A 343 20.18 -12.86 7.40
CA GLU A 343 20.99 -12.34 8.50
C GLU A 343 20.16 -12.08 9.75
N LEU A 344 19.00 -11.45 9.62
CA LEU A 344 18.13 -11.21 10.79
C LEU A 344 17.46 -12.50 11.26
N LEU A 345 16.97 -13.35 10.35
CA LEU A 345 16.31 -14.60 10.69
C LEU A 345 17.23 -15.53 11.50
N GLU A 346 18.49 -15.69 11.08
CA GLU A 346 19.48 -16.51 11.77
C GLU A 346 19.82 -15.94 13.16
N LYS A 347 19.95 -14.61 13.29
CA LYS A 347 20.14 -13.94 14.60
C LYS A 347 18.97 -14.15 15.55
N LEU A 348 17.74 -14.27 15.03
CA LEU A 348 16.54 -14.54 15.83
C LEU A 348 16.42 -16.02 16.26
N GLY A 349 17.23 -16.92 15.69
CA GLY A 349 17.17 -18.38 15.94
C GLY A 349 16.39 -19.16 14.87
N GLY A 350 16.10 -18.53 13.74
CA GLY A 350 15.56 -19.17 12.55
C GLY A 350 16.62 -19.90 11.71
N ASP A 351 16.17 -20.55 10.64
CA ASP A 351 17.03 -21.19 9.64
C ASP A 351 16.51 -20.86 8.25
N ILE A 352 17.28 -20.09 7.48
CA ILE A 352 16.90 -19.66 6.15
C ILE A 352 16.67 -20.82 5.19
N PHE A 353 17.43 -21.91 5.30
CA PHE A 353 17.37 -23.03 4.37
C PHE A 353 16.08 -23.82 4.53
N MET A 354 15.57 -23.87 5.75
CA MET A 354 14.29 -24.52 6.07
C MET A 354 13.09 -23.60 5.88
N GLN A 355 13.24 -22.31 6.23
CA GLN A 355 12.10 -21.41 6.32
C GLN A 355 11.85 -20.59 5.07
N PHE A 356 12.88 -20.23 4.29
CA PHE A 356 12.72 -19.54 3.01
C PHE A 356 14.02 -19.58 2.17
N PRO A 357 14.42 -20.74 1.62
CA PRO A 357 15.63 -20.83 0.81
C PRO A 357 15.50 -19.98 -0.45
N PHE A 358 16.62 -19.51 -1.01
CA PHE A 358 16.61 -18.67 -2.22
C PHE A 358 15.89 -19.34 -3.40
N THR A 359 15.95 -20.67 -3.50
CA THR A 359 15.20 -21.44 -4.50
C THR A 359 13.68 -21.35 -4.31
N ALA A 360 13.18 -21.22 -3.07
CA ALA A 360 11.77 -20.96 -2.80
C ALA A 360 11.37 -19.55 -3.23
N LEU A 361 12.22 -18.54 -2.99
CA LEU A 361 12.03 -17.17 -3.49
C LEU A 361 11.88 -17.16 -5.02
N LEU A 362 12.80 -17.79 -5.75
CA LEU A 362 12.73 -17.88 -7.22
C LEU A 362 11.47 -18.59 -7.71
N ARG A 363 11.07 -19.69 -7.05
CA ARG A 363 9.82 -20.40 -7.38
C ARG A 363 8.59 -19.53 -7.13
N HIS A 364 8.56 -18.79 -6.02
CA HIS A 364 7.47 -17.88 -5.68
C HIS A 364 7.40 -16.70 -6.67
N LEU A 365 8.53 -16.16 -7.12
CA LEU A 365 8.57 -15.14 -8.17
C LEU A 365 7.91 -15.64 -9.45
N LYS A 366 8.20 -16.86 -9.88
CA LYS A 366 7.52 -17.47 -11.05
C LYS A 366 6.03 -17.70 -10.80
N LYS A 367 5.64 -18.15 -9.61
CA LYS A 367 4.25 -18.50 -9.28
C LYS A 367 3.36 -17.26 -9.14
N PHE A 368 3.87 -16.20 -8.52
CA PHE A 368 3.09 -15.04 -8.07
C PHE A 368 3.45 -13.72 -8.76
N GLY A 369 4.52 -13.69 -9.57
CA GLY A 369 5.02 -12.46 -10.19
C GLY A 369 4.03 -11.78 -11.13
N LYS A 370 3.07 -12.53 -11.69
CA LYS A 370 1.97 -11.99 -12.50
C LYS A 370 1.14 -10.94 -11.76
N LEU A 371 1.05 -11.03 -10.42
CA LEU A 371 0.35 -10.03 -9.62
C LEU A 371 0.94 -8.64 -9.82
N GLY A 372 2.26 -8.54 -9.92
CA GLY A 372 2.94 -7.27 -10.13
C GLY A 372 2.58 -6.62 -11.47
N LEU A 373 2.28 -7.38 -12.53
CA LEU A 373 1.72 -6.82 -13.76
C LEU A 373 0.30 -6.29 -13.54
N ILE A 374 -0.55 -7.07 -12.87
CA ILE A 374 -1.95 -6.70 -12.62
C ILE A 374 -2.00 -5.40 -11.82
N THR A 375 -1.26 -5.33 -10.72
CA THR A 375 -1.23 -4.13 -9.86
C THR A 375 -0.56 -2.96 -10.56
N SER A 376 0.53 -3.15 -11.31
CA SER A 376 1.18 -2.07 -12.07
C SER A 376 0.28 -1.49 -13.15
N SER A 377 -0.48 -2.33 -13.86
CA SER A 377 -1.39 -1.90 -14.93
C SER A 377 -2.52 -1.02 -14.40
N MET A 378 -2.90 -1.20 -13.13
CA MET A 378 -3.85 -0.35 -12.41
C MET A 378 -3.18 0.90 -11.84
N ALA A 379 -2.09 0.73 -11.10
CA ALA A 379 -1.57 1.73 -10.20
C ALA A 379 -0.70 2.80 -10.90
N ILE A 380 0.10 2.40 -11.91
CA ILE A 380 0.97 3.35 -12.64
C ILE A 380 0.15 4.53 -13.23
N PRO A 381 -0.97 4.30 -13.95
CA PRO A 381 -1.82 5.41 -14.42
C PRO A 381 -2.26 6.35 -13.29
N MET A 382 -2.73 5.79 -12.17
CA MET A 382 -3.21 6.57 -11.02
C MET A 382 -2.12 7.45 -10.41
N PHE A 383 -0.87 6.99 -10.42
CA PHE A 383 0.26 7.71 -9.81
C PHE A 383 0.66 8.96 -10.60
N PHE A 384 0.52 8.91 -11.92
CA PHE A 384 0.88 9.97 -12.84
C PHE A 384 -0.29 10.91 -13.16
N THR A 385 -1.45 10.72 -12.52
CA THR A 385 -2.56 11.68 -12.56
C THR A 385 -2.13 13.00 -11.94
N ASN A 386 -2.30 14.09 -12.71
CA ASN A 386 -2.00 15.43 -12.21
C ASN A 386 -2.97 15.78 -11.07
N LYS A 387 -2.52 16.60 -10.11
CA LYS A 387 -3.37 17.08 -9.03
C LYS A 387 -4.64 17.78 -9.56
N GLU A 388 -4.52 18.47 -10.68
CA GLU A 388 -5.60 19.17 -11.37
C GLU A 388 -6.63 18.23 -12.03
N ASP A 389 -6.28 16.96 -12.25
CA ASP A 389 -7.18 15.95 -12.81
C ASP A 389 -7.81 15.07 -11.70
N MET A 390 -7.42 15.25 -10.43
CA MET A 390 -7.95 14.49 -9.30
C MET A 390 -9.44 14.79 -9.10
N VAL A 391 -10.22 13.74 -8.92
CA VAL A 391 -11.68 13.85 -8.76
C VAL A 391 -12.08 13.99 -7.29
N ASP A 392 -13.26 14.58 -7.08
CA ASP A 392 -13.91 14.60 -5.78
C ASP A 392 -14.43 13.20 -5.41
N MET A 393 -13.73 12.53 -4.48
CA MET A 393 -14.08 11.19 -4.02
C MET A 393 -15.36 11.16 -3.18
N ASP A 394 -15.72 12.26 -2.53
CA ASP A 394 -16.94 12.35 -1.74
C ASP A 394 -18.15 12.41 -2.69
N PHE A 395 -18.08 13.25 -3.73
CA PHE A 395 -19.08 13.28 -4.79
C PHE A 395 -19.27 11.90 -5.43
N MET A 396 -18.15 11.25 -5.81
CA MET A 396 -18.18 9.91 -6.40
C MET A 396 -18.90 8.91 -5.50
N ALA A 397 -18.55 8.88 -4.22
CA ALA A 397 -19.15 7.96 -3.28
C ALA A 397 -20.65 8.24 -3.05
N GLU A 398 -21.08 9.50 -3.04
CA GLU A 398 -22.50 9.86 -2.94
C GLU A 398 -23.30 9.46 -4.18
N GLN A 399 -22.72 9.57 -5.38
CA GLN A 399 -23.37 9.05 -6.59
C GLN A 399 -23.57 7.54 -6.49
N LEU A 400 -22.53 6.78 -6.09
CA LEU A 400 -22.60 5.32 -5.97
C LEU A 400 -23.74 4.80 -5.09
N LYS A 401 -24.26 5.59 -4.13
CA LYS A 401 -25.43 5.20 -3.31
C LYS A 401 -26.72 5.05 -4.10
N ASN A 402 -26.90 5.85 -5.14
CA ASN A 402 -28.19 6.07 -5.80
C ASN A 402 -28.27 5.44 -7.19
N LEU A 403 -27.17 4.89 -7.69
CA LEU A 403 -27.05 4.33 -9.03
C LEU A 403 -27.34 2.84 -9.04
N ASN A 404 -27.96 2.36 -10.11
CA ASN A 404 -28.05 0.93 -10.40
C ASN A 404 -26.70 0.40 -10.95
N LEU A 405 -26.58 -0.92 -11.14
CA LEU A 405 -25.31 -1.54 -11.57
C LEU A 405 -24.76 -0.98 -12.89
N ASP A 406 -25.60 -0.77 -13.90
CA ASP A 406 -25.19 -0.26 -15.21
C ASP A 406 -24.69 1.20 -15.10
N GLU A 407 -25.35 1.99 -14.25
CA GLU A 407 -24.97 3.37 -13.96
C GLU A 407 -23.67 3.47 -13.15
N ILE A 408 -23.48 2.57 -12.17
CA ILE A 408 -22.22 2.44 -11.41
C ILE A 408 -21.08 2.10 -12.36
N GLU A 409 -21.29 1.16 -13.29
CA GLU A 409 -20.29 0.80 -14.29
C GLU A 409 -19.91 2.01 -15.15
N SER A 410 -20.89 2.78 -15.63
CA SER A 410 -20.65 4.00 -16.42
C SER A 410 -19.91 5.09 -15.63
N LEU A 411 -20.30 5.32 -14.37
CA LEU A 411 -19.63 6.28 -13.47
C LEU A 411 -18.18 5.87 -13.19
N MET A 412 -17.97 4.59 -12.85
CA MET A 412 -16.64 4.04 -12.62
C MET A 412 -15.79 4.15 -13.89
N LYS A 413 -16.34 3.81 -15.05
CA LYS A 413 -15.64 3.98 -16.34
C LYS A 413 -15.22 5.42 -16.58
N ALA A 414 -16.12 6.39 -16.38
CA ALA A 414 -15.82 7.82 -16.54
C ALA A 414 -14.72 8.30 -15.56
N TYR A 415 -14.78 7.87 -14.30
CA TYR A 415 -13.74 8.12 -13.31
C TYR A 415 -12.39 7.55 -13.78
N LEU A 416 -12.38 6.28 -14.14
CA LEU A 416 -11.18 5.54 -14.52
C LEU A 416 -10.56 6.10 -15.80
N GLU A 417 -11.34 6.53 -16.79
CA GLU A 417 -10.85 7.22 -18.00
C GLU A 417 -10.18 8.55 -17.66
N ARG A 418 -10.72 9.30 -16.69
CA ARG A 418 -10.17 10.59 -16.26
C ARG A 418 -8.87 10.45 -15.48
N ILE A 419 -8.82 9.55 -14.50
CA ILE A 419 -7.63 9.29 -13.69
C ILE A 419 -6.62 8.35 -14.36
N SER A 420 -6.95 7.82 -15.54
CA SER A 420 -6.04 6.97 -16.31
C SER A 420 -5.78 7.52 -17.71
N LYS A 421 -5.81 8.86 -17.88
CA LYS A 421 -5.37 9.51 -19.12
C LYS A 421 -3.96 9.04 -19.44
N SER A 422 -3.87 8.13 -20.40
CA SER A 422 -2.57 7.61 -20.80
C SER A 422 -1.78 8.73 -21.44
N ASN A 423 -0.52 8.79 -21.07
CA ASN A 423 0.47 9.60 -21.75
C ASN A 423 1.62 8.69 -22.14
N GLU A 424 2.47 9.16 -23.05
CA GLU A 424 3.60 8.40 -23.57
C GLU A 424 4.48 7.82 -22.46
N ARG A 425 4.62 8.54 -21.34
CA ARG A 425 5.38 8.08 -20.18
C ARG A 425 4.70 6.91 -19.45
N VAL A 426 3.38 6.97 -19.22
CA VAL A 426 2.60 5.89 -18.60
C VAL A 426 2.60 4.65 -19.50
N ASP A 427 2.36 4.82 -20.81
CA ASP A 427 2.37 3.73 -21.78
C ASP A 427 3.74 3.06 -21.84
N LYS A 428 4.82 3.85 -21.92
CA LYS A 428 6.19 3.32 -21.86
C LYS A 428 6.43 2.49 -20.61
N ARG A 429 6.03 3.00 -19.43
CA ARG A 429 6.18 2.30 -18.15
C ARG A 429 5.43 0.97 -18.12
N ILE A 430 4.17 0.94 -18.57
CA ILE A 430 3.37 -0.28 -18.60
C ILE A 430 3.96 -1.29 -19.58
N LYS A 431 4.36 -0.85 -20.79
CA LYS A 431 5.01 -1.70 -21.79
C LYS A 431 6.29 -2.34 -21.24
N GLU A 432 7.12 -1.56 -20.57
CA GLU A 432 8.33 -2.04 -19.90
C GLU A 432 8.04 -3.11 -18.84
N VAL A 433 7.01 -2.91 -18.01
CA VAL A 433 6.57 -3.92 -17.03
C VAL A 433 6.14 -5.21 -17.71
N VAL A 434 5.36 -5.11 -18.81
CA VAL A 434 4.95 -6.29 -19.59
C VAL A 434 6.17 -7.05 -20.13
N ILE A 435 7.13 -6.34 -20.74
CA ILE A 435 8.37 -6.94 -21.26
C ILE A 435 9.14 -7.66 -20.14
N ASP A 436 9.26 -7.03 -18.98
CA ASP A 436 9.94 -7.62 -17.83
C ASP A 436 9.22 -8.85 -17.29
N CYS A 437 7.89 -8.85 -17.23
CA CYS A 437 7.14 -10.04 -16.83
C CYS A 437 7.35 -11.23 -17.78
N PHE A 438 7.51 -10.99 -19.10
CA PHE A 438 7.90 -12.05 -20.04
C PHE A 438 9.34 -12.50 -19.83
N HIS A 439 10.28 -11.56 -19.69
CA HIS A 439 11.69 -11.86 -19.48
C HIS A 439 11.90 -12.69 -18.19
N TYR A 440 11.22 -12.32 -17.11
CA TYR A 440 11.23 -13.03 -15.85
C TYR A 440 10.32 -14.26 -15.81
N GLY A 441 9.62 -14.60 -16.91
CA GLY A 441 8.76 -15.78 -17.02
C GLY A 441 7.63 -15.83 -15.99
N TYR A 442 6.97 -14.70 -15.75
CA TYR A 442 5.79 -14.59 -14.88
C TYR A 442 4.48 -14.91 -15.61
N LEU A 443 4.51 -14.99 -16.95
CA LEU A 443 3.36 -15.15 -17.85
C LEU A 443 3.43 -16.42 -18.72
#